data_AF-A0A9E2E987-F1
#
_entry.id   AF-A0A9E2E987-F1
#
_cell.length_a   1.000
_cell.length_b   1.000
_cell.length_c   1.000
_cell.angle_alpha   90.00
_cell.angle_beta   90.00
_cell.angle_gamma   90.00
#
_symmetry.space_group_name_H-M   'P 1'
#
loop_
_entity.id
_entity.type
_entity.pdbx_description
1 polymer ?
#
loop_
_entity_poly.entity_id
_entity_poly.type
_entity_poly.pdbx_seq_one_letter_code
_entity_poly.pdbx_strand_id
1 'polypeptide(L)'
;MLKNWIEFLSSEDVQKIHDTSMKLLKNIGIEFPEENAISIFQEHGFKTEGQTVYMTEEQVMQAIKSVPAQFTIHARNPQRNIKIGGGRPVFAPGYGAPFLVDSETGKRTPTLEDYHNLAKLAHALPNQDMSGHLMVEPHDIPSETAHIQMLHANMLLSDKPFIGSAEGAEG
;
A
#
# COMPACT_ATOMS: atom_id res chain seq x y z
N MET A 1 -11.38 -20.67 -3.98
CA MET A 1 -11.45 -20.22 -2.58
C MET A 1 -10.50 -21.07 -1.78
N LEU A 2 -9.51 -20.47 -1.09
CA LEU A 2 -8.71 -21.19 -0.10
C LEU A 2 -9.67 -21.73 0.95
N LYS A 3 -9.71 -23.05 1.13
CA LYS A 3 -10.83 -23.72 1.79
C LYS A 3 -10.84 -23.55 3.30
N ASN A 4 -9.71 -23.26 3.94
CA ASN A 4 -9.60 -23.05 5.39
C ASN A 4 -8.61 -21.93 5.69
N TRP A 5 -9.07 -20.89 6.39
CA TRP A 5 -8.18 -19.99 7.10
C TRP A 5 -7.64 -20.74 8.32
N ILE A 6 -6.33 -20.72 8.53
CA ILE A 6 -5.74 -21.28 9.75
C ILE A 6 -5.66 -20.14 10.75
N GLU A 7 -6.44 -20.26 11.82
CA GLU A 7 -6.37 -19.36 12.97
C GLU A 7 -5.32 -19.90 13.95
N PHE A 8 -4.19 -19.19 14.06
CA PHE A 8 -3.10 -19.57 14.95
C PHE A 8 -3.24 -19.01 16.36
N LEU A 9 -4.04 -17.95 16.53
CA LEU A 9 -4.25 -17.25 17.79
C LEU A 9 -5.64 -17.56 18.32
N SER A 10 -5.76 -17.78 19.63
CA SER A 10 -7.07 -17.85 20.28
C SER A 10 -7.73 -16.47 20.34
N SER A 11 -9.04 -16.41 20.56
CA SER A 11 -9.75 -15.15 20.77
C SER A 11 -9.18 -14.36 21.96
N GLU A 12 -8.68 -15.05 23.00
CA GLU A 12 -8.03 -14.42 24.14
C GLU A 12 -6.69 -13.78 23.75
N ASP A 13 -5.90 -14.44 22.89
CA ASP A 13 -4.63 -13.88 22.40
C ASP A 13 -4.87 -12.66 21.52
N VAL A 14 -5.87 -12.70 20.64
CA VAL A 14 -6.29 -11.54 19.82
C VAL A 14 -6.72 -10.38 20.73
N GLN A 15 -7.52 -10.64 21.77
CA GLN A 15 -7.94 -9.61 22.72
C GLN A 15 -6.75 -9.01 23.49
N LYS A 16 -5.78 -9.83 23.91
CA LYS A 16 -4.55 -9.35 24.55
C LYS A 16 -3.74 -8.42 23.65
N ILE A 17 -3.62 -8.75 22.36
CA ILE A 17 -2.95 -7.90 21.37
C ILE A 17 -3.71 -6.58 21.24
N HIS A 18 -5.04 -6.64 21.05
CA HIS A 18 -5.90 -5.45 20.96
C HIS A 18 -5.74 -4.53 22.18
N ASP A 19 -5.91 -5.06 23.40
CA ASP A 19 -5.80 -4.29 24.65
C ASP A 19 -4.41 -3.65 24.80
N THR A 20 -3.36 -4.36 24.36
CA THR A 20 -1.98 -3.85 24.41
C THR A 20 -1.77 -2.74 23.39
N SER A 21 -2.26 -2.91 22.16
CA SER A 21 -2.24 -1.87 21.13
C SER A 21 -2.97 -0.61 21.60
N MET A 22 -4.16 -0.74 22.21
CA MET A 22 -4.92 0.41 22.73
C MET A 22 -4.18 1.12 23.88
N LYS A 23 -3.51 0.37 24.77
CA LYS A 23 -2.67 0.97 25.82
C LYS A 23 -1.49 1.76 25.23
N LEU A 24 -0.84 1.25 24.18
CA LEU A 24 0.25 1.96 23.51
C LEU A 24 -0.25 3.24 22.84
N LEU A 25 -1.34 3.17 22.06
CA LEU A 25 -1.93 4.34 21.41
C LEU A 25 -2.37 5.42 22.41
N LYS A 26 -2.92 5.02 23.55
CA LYS A 26 -3.41 5.96 24.58
C LYS A 26 -2.28 6.59 25.40
N ASN A 27 -1.27 5.80 25.78
CA ASN A 27 -0.26 6.21 26.76
C ASN A 27 1.07 6.64 26.15
N ILE A 28 1.43 6.10 24.98
CA ILE A 28 2.68 6.40 24.27
C ILE A 28 2.40 7.31 23.07
N GLY A 29 1.33 7.03 22.32
CA GLY A 29 0.95 7.78 21.12
C GLY A 29 1.76 7.40 19.88
N ILE A 30 1.52 8.11 18.78
CA ILE A 30 2.22 7.99 17.50
C ILE A 30 2.68 9.37 17.05
N GLU A 31 3.92 9.48 16.60
CA GLU A 31 4.44 10.72 16.01
C GLU A 31 4.00 10.86 14.55
N PHE A 32 3.43 12.01 14.21
CA PHE A 32 3.07 12.42 12.86
C PHE A 32 3.88 13.67 12.50
N PRO A 33 4.98 13.54 11.74
CA PRO A 33 5.85 14.66 11.39
C PRO A 33 5.26 15.52 10.26
N GLU A 34 4.00 15.93 10.41
CA GLU A 34 3.25 16.70 9.41
C GLU A 34 2.16 17.53 10.10
N GLU A 35 2.26 18.86 9.97
CA GLU A 35 1.42 19.80 10.73
C GLU A 35 -0.07 19.72 10.37
N ASN A 36 -0.41 19.43 9.12
CA ASN A 36 -1.82 19.30 8.71
C ASN A 36 -2.49 18.08 9.35
N ALA A 37 -1.77 16.97 9.49
CA ALA A 37 -2.24 15.74 10.14
C ALA A 37 -2.49 16.00 11.62
N ILE A 38 -1.58 16.69 12.31
CA ILE A 38 -1.78 17.12 13.70
C ILE A 38 -3.03 18.00 13.82
N SER A 39 -3.21 18.96 12.92
CA SER A 39 -4.37 19.85 12.89
C SER A 39 -5.68 19.06 12.72
N ILE A 40 -5.73 18.10 11.79
CA ILE A 40 -6.88 17.22 11.58
C ILE A 40 -7.21 16.42 12.85
N PHE A 41 -6.21 15.87 13.54
CA PHE A 41 -6.42 15.15 14.80
C PHE A 41 -6.99 16.06 15.89
N GLN A 42 -6.45 17.27 16.05
CA GLN A 42 -6.95 18.24 17.02
C GLN A 42 -8.40 18.64 16.74
N GLU A 43 -8.75 18.90 15.47
CA GLU A 43 -10.12 19.23 15.05
C GLU A 43 -11.12 18.13 15.39
N HIS A 44 -10.68 16.87 15.37
CA HIS A 44 -11.49 15.70 15.73
C HIS A 44 -11.39 15.33 17.22
N GLY A 45 -10.80 16.19 18.05
CA GLY A 45 -10.76 16.04 19.51
C GLY A 45 -9.73 15.01 20.02
N PHE A 46 -8.73 14.65 19.21
CA PHE A 46 -7.62 13.83 19.66
C PHE A 46 -6.66 14.65 20.51
N LYS A 47 -6.08 14.02 21.54
CA LYS A 47 -5.04 14.64 22.34
C LYS A 47 -3.74 14.65 21.53
N THR A 48 -3.09 15.80 21.44
CA THR A 48 -1.77 15.94 20.80
C THR A 48 -0.77 16.62 21.74
N GLU A 49 0.47 16.19 21.74
CA GLU A 49 1.60 16.86 22.40
C GLU A 49 2.74 17.03 21.39
N GLY A 50 2.95 18.25 20.90
CA GLY A 50 3.84 18.48 19.75
C GLY A 50 3.35 17.71 18.52
N GLN A 51 4.21 16.85 17.97
CA GLN A 51 3.89 15.98 16.83
C GLN A 51 3.33 14.60 17.25
N THR A 52 3.14 14.35 18.54
CA THR A 52 2.64 13.05 19.03
C THR A 52 1.13 13.10 19.24
N VAL A 53 0.41 12.17 18.62
CA VAL A 53 -1.04 11.99 18.72
C VAL A 53 -1.34 10.80 19.63
N TYR A 54 -2.23 10.99 20.61
CA TYR A 54 -2.70 9.96 21.52
C TYR A 54 -4.15 9.61 21.20
N MET A 55 -4.46 8.32 21.11
CA MET A 55 -5.77 7.84 20.68
C MET A 55 -6.38 6.93 21.74
N THR A 56 -7.63 7.21 22.13
CA THR A 56 -8.38 6.28 22.97
C THR A 56 -8.94 5.14 22.13
N GLU A 57 -9.23 4.01 22.78
CA GLU A 57 -9.91 2.90 22.11
C GLU A 57 -11.24 3.32 21.48
N GLU A 58 -12.03 4.15 22.17
CA GLU A 58 -13.28 4.68 21.64
C GLU A 58 -13.07 5.44 20.32
N GLN A 59 -12.06 6.31 20.26
CA GLN A 59 -11.73 7.07 19.06
C GLN A 59 -11.30 6.15 17.91
N VAL A 60 -10.43 5.18 18.19
CA VAL A 60 -9.95 4.20 17.19
C VAL A 60 -11.13 3.38 16.66
N MET A 61 -11.94 2.82 17.55
CA MET A 61 -13.09 1.99 17.18
C MET A 61 -14.16 2.79 16.45
N GLN A 62 -14.35 4.07 16.79
CA GLN A 62 -15.26 4.95 16.08
C GLN A 62 -14.77 5.24 14.65
N ALA A 63 -13.46 5.45 14.46
CA ALA A 63 -12.88 5.60 13.14
C ALA A 63 -13.01 4.31 12.30
N ILE A 64 -12.74 3.14 12.87
CA ILE A 64 -12.85 1.84 12.18
C ILE A 64 -14.27 1.58 11.66
N LYS A 65 -15.32 2.01 12.39
CA LYS A 65 -16.72 1.84 11.96
C LYS A 65 -17.06 2.53 10.64
N SER A 66 -16.30 3.56 10.23
CA SER A 66 -16.52 4.24 8.94
C SER A 66 -15.88 3.49 7.76
N VAL A 67 -15.02 2.51 8.03
CA VAL A 67 -14.26 1.79 7.01
C VAL A 67 -15.13 0.71 6.35
N PRO A 68 -15.25 0.70 5.00
CA PRO A 68 -16.00 -0.34 4.32
C PRO A 68 -15.29 -1.70 4.43
N ALA A 69 -16.04 -2.76 4.76
CA ALA A 69 -15.48 -4.11 4.83
C ALA A 69 -15.00 -4.65 3.47
N GLN A 70 -15.54 -4.13 2.37
CA GLN A 70 -15.19 -4.50 1.00
C GLN A 70 -15.34 -3.28 0.08
N PHE A 71 -14.43 -3.13 -0.88
CA PHE A 71 -14.50 -2.09 -1.91
C PHE A 71 -13.94 -2.60 -3.23
N THR A 72 -14.18 -1.87 -4.32
CA THR A 72 -13.70 -2.21 -5.66
C THR A 72 -12.62 -1.23 -6.08
N ILE A 73 -11.47 -1.75 -6.53
CA ILE A 73 -10.49 -0.95 -7.27
C ILE A 73 -10.82 -1.10 -8.75
N HIS A 74 -11.06 0.03 -9.39
CA HIS A 74 -11.43 0.09 -10.79
C HIS A 74 -10.19 0.11 -11.69
N ALA A 75 -10.22 -0.73 -12.72
CA ALA A 75 -9.20 -0.80 -13.74
C ALA A 75 -9.70 -0.12 -15.03
N ARG A 76 -8.77 0.24 -15.91
CA ARG A 76 -9.11 0.81 -17.23
C ARG A 76 -9.98 -0.14 -18.05
N ASN A 77 -9.71 -1.44 -17.99
CA ASN A 77 -10.61 -2.47 -18.50
C ASN A 77 -11.51 -2.95 -17.35
N PRO A 78 -12.84 -2.69 -17.36
CA PRO A 78 -13.73 -3.09 -16.27
C PRO A 78 -13.77 -4.61 -15.98
N GLN A 79 -13.40 -5.45 -16.96
CA GLN A 79 -13.27 -6.91 -16.77
C GLN A 79 -12.11 -7.28 -15.82
N ARG A 80 -11.22 -6.33 -15.53
CA ARG A 80 -10.06 -6.45 -14.65
C ARG A 80 -10.27 -5.76 -13.30
N ASN A 81 -11.48 -5.26 -13.01
CA ASN A 81 -11.78 -4.69 -11.69
C ASN A 81 -11.53 -5.73 -10.59
N ILE A 82 -10.96 -5.29 -9.48
CA ILE A 82 -10.65 -6.17 -8.36
C ILE A 82 -11.47 -5.77 -7.14
N LYS A 83 -11.83 -6.76 -6.35
CA LYS A 83 -12.57 -6.58 -5.10
C LYS A 83 -11.61 -6.83 -3.93
N ILE A 84 -11.44 -5.83 -3.08
CA ILE A 84 -10.67 -5.92 -1.85
C ILE A 84 -11.59 -6.32 -0.70
N GLY A 85 -11.11 -7.23 0.15
CA GLY A 85 -11.88 -7.83 1.24
C GLY A 85 -12.66 -9.08 0.83
N GLY A 86 -13.40 -9.66 1.77
CA GLY A 86 -14.22 -10.85 1.53
C GLY A 86 -13.43 -12.16 1.37
N GLY A 87 -12.17 -12.18 1.80
CA GLY A 87 -11.34 -13.39 1.90
C GLY A 87 -10.75 -13.91 0.58
N ARG A 88 -10.88 -13.17 -0.53
CA ARG A 88 -10.16 -13.46 -1.78
C ARG A 88 -8.84 -12.68 -1.79
N PRO A 89 -7.68 -13.33 -1.92
CA PRO A 89 -6.42 -12.61 -2.10
C PRO A 89 -6.41 -11.91 -3.46
N VAL A 90 -5.74 -10.76 -3.49
CA VAL A 90 -5.39 -10.02 -4.71
C VAL A 90 -3.87 -10.01 -4.78
N PHE A 91 -3.32 -10.39 -5.92
CA PHE A 91 -1.87 -10.46 -6.13
C PHE A 91 -1.36 -9.25 -6.92
N ALA A 92 -0.32 -8.62 -6.39
CA ALA A 92 0.42 -7.53 -7.01
C ALA A 92 1.92 -7.86 -7.05
N PRO A 93 2.69 -7.25 -7.96
CA PRO A 93 4.15 -7.35 -7.94
C PRO A 93 4.77 -6.82 -6.63
N GLY A 94 6.05 -7.14 -6.41
CA GLY A 94 6.84 -6.49 -5.36
C GLY A 94 6.97 -4.99 -5.57
N TYR A 95 7.34 -4.26 -4.52
CA TYR A 95 7.38 -2.80 -4.47
C TYR A 95 8.65 -2.30 -3.77
N GLY A 96 9.31 -1.29 -4.34
CA GLY A 96 10.43 -0.55 -3.72
C GLY A 96 11.83 -1.14 -3.95
N ALA A 97 12.03 -2.03 -4.92
CA ALA A 97 13.36 -2.62 -5.14
C ALA A 97 14.32 -1.61 -5.80
N PRO A 98 15.48 -1.29 -5.19
CA PRO A 98 16.45 -0.37 -5.79
C PRO A 98 17.41 -1.05 -6.79
N PHE A 99 17.36 -2.37 -6.88
CA PHE A 99 18.23 -3.16 -7.77
C PHE A 99 17.42 -4.25 -8.46
N LEU A 100 17.85 -4.61 -9.67
CA LEU A 100 17.35 -5.76 -10.42
C LEU A 100 18.38 -6.89 -10.36
N VAL A 101 17.90 -8.13 -10.30
CA VAL A 101 18.74 -9.32 -10.50
C VAL A 101 18.39 -9.92 -11.85
N ASP A 102 19.36 -9.90 -12.74
CA ASP A 102 19.28 -10.44 -14.09
C ASP A 102 20.07 -11.76 -14.18
N SER A 103 19.61 -12.71 -14.99
CA SER A 103 20.22 -14.04 -15.06
C SER A 103 21.59 -14.04 -15.75
N GLU A 104 21.89 -13.05 -16.59
CA GLU A 104 23.14 -12.97 -17.34
C GLU A 104 24.14 -12.03 -16.66
N THR A 105 23.66 -10.88 -16.19
CA THR A 105 24.47 -9.78 -15.65
C THR A 105 24.48 -9.70 -14.13
N GLY A 106 23.66 -10.51 -13.45
CA GLY A 106 23.57 -10.54 -12.00
C GLY A 106 22.86 -9.32 -11.42
N LYS A 107 23.24 -8.91 -10.21
CA LYS A 107 22.66 -7.73 -9.55
C LYS A 107 23.15 -6.47 -10.26
N ARG A 108 22.23 -5.63 -10.75
CA ARG A 108 22.54 -4.36 -11.40
C ARG A 108 21.51 -3.29 -11.09
N THR A 109 21.87 -2.05 -11.44
CA THR A 109 20.95 -0.93 -11.45
C THR A 109 19.94 -1.10 -12.59
N PRO A 110 18.64 -0.91 -12.33
CA PRO A 110 17.59 -0.97 -13.36
C PRO A 110 17.49 0.31 -14.18
N THR A 111 16.86 0.16 -15.34
CA THR A 111 16.50 1.23 -16.27
C THR A 111 14.99 1.37 -16.38
N LEU A 112 14.50 2.44 -17.00
CA LEU A 112 13.08 2.59 -17.33
C LEU A 112 12.58 1.47 -18.25
N GLU A 113 13.42 0.94 -19.15
CA GLU A 113 13.02 -0.20 -19.98
C GLU A 113 12.88 -1.49 -19.17
N ASP A 114 13.68 -1.67 -18.11
CA ASP A 114 13.45 -2.78 -17.17
C ASP A 114 12.09 -2.64 -16.49
N TYR A 115 11.71 -1.42 -16.10
CA TYR A 115 10.39 -1.14 -15.54
C TYR A 115 9.28 -1.48 -16.54
N HIS A 116 9.41 -1.08 -17.81
CA HIS A 116 8.47 -1.43 -18.87
C HIS A 116 8.32 -2.94 -19.02
N ASN A 117 9.43 -3.68 -18.99
CA ASN A 117 9.42 -5.13 -19.09
C ASN A 117 8.71 -5.79 -17.90
N LEU A 118 8.93 -5.29 -16.68
CA LEU A 118 8.21 -5.74 -15.50
C LEU A 118 6.71 -5.43 -15.57
N ALA A 119 6.32 -4.25 -16.08
CA ALA A 119 4.91 -3.90 -16.28
C ALA A 119 4.23 -4.84 -17.29
N LYS A 120 4.88 -5.11 -18.42
CA LYS A 120 4.40 -6.09 -19.44
C LYS A 120 4.31 -7.49 -18.85
N LEU A 121 5.28 -7.92 -18.04
CA LEU A 121 5.28 -9.21 -17.37
C LEU A 121 4.12 -9.32 -16.37
N ALA A 122 3.94 -8.32 -15.51
CA ALA A 122 2.84 -8.26 -14.56
C ALA A 122 1.48 -8.31 -15.29
N HIS A 123 1.35 -7.66 -16.45
CA HIS A 123 0.17 -7.74 -17.29
C HIS A 123 -0.07 -9.16 -17.85
N ALA A 124 0.98 -9.80 -18.40
CA ALA A 124 0.88 -11.11 -19.04
C ALA A 124 0.57 -12.26 -18.06
N LEU A 125 0.99 -12.14 -16.80
CA LEU A 125 0.79 -13.19 -15.80
C LEU A 125 -0.71 -13.37 -15.45
N PRO A 126 -1.26 -14.59 -15.57
CA PRO A 126 -2.69 -14.83 -15.32
C PRO A 126 -3.05 -14.79 -13.83
N ASN A 127 -2.07 -15.00 -12.95
CA ASN A 127 -2.25 -15.00 -11.49
C ASN A 127 -1.87 -13.67 -10.83
N GLN A 128 -1.61 -12.63 -11.63
CA GLN A 128 -1.37 -11.28 -11.14
C GLN A 128 -2.63 -10.45 -11.37
N ASP A 129 -3.25 -9.96 -10.31
CA ASP A 129 -4.49 -9.19 -10.41
C ASP A 129 -4.21 -7.71 -10.68
N MET A 130 -3.07 -7.18 -10.19
CA MET A 130 -2.62 -5.80 -10.38
C MET A 130 -1.31 -5.73 -11.18
N SER A 131 -1.05 -4.61 -11.86
CA SER A 131 0.29 -4.33 -12.45
C SER A 131 1.25 -3.66 -11.48
N GLY A 132 0.76 -3.14 -10.35
CA GLY A 132 1.58 -2.55 -9.28
C GLY A 132 1.96 -1.09 -9.52
N HIS A 133 3.03 -0.66 -8.89
CA HIS A 133 3.80 0.57 -9.12
C HIS A 133 5.20 0.31 -8.53
N LEU A 134 6.15 1.24 -8.65
CA LEU A 134 7.53 1.17 -8.10
C LEU A 134 8.09 -0.27 -7.98
N MET A 135 7.97 -1.08 -9.03
CA MET A 135 8.41 -2.48 -8.99
C MET A 135 9.93 -2.55 -8.86
N VAL A 136 10.58 -1.58 -9.51
CA VAL A 136 11.99 -1.28 -9.40
C VAL A 136 12.16 0.23 -9.59
N GLU A 137 13.15 0.85 -8.95
CA GLU A 137 13.47 2.29 -9.09
C GLU A 137 14.38 2.51 -10.32
N PRO A 138 13.94 3.09 -11.45
CA PRO A 138 14.79 3.31 -12.62
C PRO A 138 15.80 4.45 -12.40
N HIS A 139 17.10 4.21 -12.60
CA HIS A 139 18.14 5.23 -12.33
C HIS A 139 18.62 5.98 -13.58
N ASP A 140 18.12 5.65 -14.77
CA ASP A 140 18.49 6.29 -16.04
C ASP A 140 17.58 7.48 -16.40
N ILE A 141 16.70 7.88 -15.48
CA ILE A 141 15.82 9.04 -15.59
C ILE A 141 15.93 9.93 -14.32
N PRO A 142 15.60 11.23 -14.40
CA PRO A 142 15.58 12.11 -13.23
C PRO A 142 14.57 11.64 -12.18
N SER A 143 15.00 11.53 -10.92
CA SER A 143 14.19 11.04 -9.80
C SER A 143 12.91 11.86 -9.60
N GLU A 144 12.99 13.18 -9.81
CA GLU A 144 11.86 14.11 -9.67
C GLU A 144 10.70 13.82 -10.64
N THR A 145 10.96 13.04 -11.70
CA THR A 145 9.96 12.70 -12.72
C THR A 145 9.76 11.19 -12.87
N ALA A 146 10.47 10.38 -12.08
CA ALA A 146 10.46 8.93 -12.21
C ALA A 146 9.07 8.35 -11.94
N HIS A 147 8.39 8.85 -10.91
CA HIS A 147 7.02 8.44 -10.56
C HIS A 147 6.04 8.64 -11.73
N ILE A 148 6.16 9.73 -12.50
CA ILE A 148 5.31 10.01 -13.68
C ILE A 148 5.56 8.98 -14.78
N GLN A 149 6.84 8.67 -15.07
CA GLN A 149 7.20 7.70 -16.09
C GLN A 149 6.71 6.29 -15.72
N MET A 150 6.87 5.90 -14.46
CA MET A 150 6.38 4.62 -13.93
C MET A 150 4.85 4.52 -13.95
N LEU A 151 4.15 5.60 -13.59
CA LEU A 151 2.70 5.68 -13.66
C LEU A 151 2.20 5.55 -15.11
N HIS A 152 2.82 6.30 -16.03
CA HIS A 152 2.53 6.26 -17.46
C HIS A 152 2.73 4.86 -18.06
N ALA A 153 3.82 4.18 -17.69
CA ALA A 153 4.07 2.80 -18.08
C ALA A 153 2.94 1.84 -17.66
N ASN A 154 2.44 1.95 -16.42
CA ASN A 154 1.32 1.13 -15.95
C ASN A 154 0.03 1.40 -16.73
N MET A 155 -0.25 2.66 -17.08
CA MET A 155 -1.44 3.04 -17.83
C MET A 155 -1.42 2.51 -19.27
N LEU A 156 -0.27 2.54 -19.93
CA LEU A 156 -0.12 2.13 -21.33
C LEU A 156 0.12 0.63 -21.51
N LEU A 157 0.97 0.03 -20.68
CA LEU A 157 1.45 -1.34 -20.87
C LEU A 157 0.57 -2.39 -20.19
N SER A 158 -0.45 -1.95 -19.43
CA SER A 158 -1.39 -2.84 -18.75
C SER A 158 -2.82 -2.26 -18.76
N ASP A 159 -3.81 -3.16 -18.70
CA ASP A 159 -5.21 -2.83 -18.45
C ASP A 159 -5.70 -3.30 -17.06
N LYS A 160 -4.79 -3.82 -16.24
CA LYS A 160 -4.99 -4.16 -14.82
C LYS A 160 -4.96 -2.88 -13.96
N PRO A 161 -5.55 -2.90 -12.76
CA PRO A 161 -5.40 -1.80 -11.82
C PRO A 161 -3.94 -1.69 -11.33
N PHE A 162 -3.52 -0.48 -10.99
CA PHE A 162 -2.18 -0.12 -10.55
C PHE A 162 -2.23 0.77 -9.31
N ILE A 163 -1.06 1.03 -8.70
CA ILE A 163 -0.90 1.86 -7.51
C ILE A 163 -0.41 3.26 -7.95
N GLY A 164 -0.75 4.31 -7.21
CA GLY A 164 -0.21 5.67 -7.43
C GLY A 164 1.17 5.86 -6.81
N SER A 165 1.77 7.03 -7.05
CA SER A 165 2.96 7.45 -6.30
C SER A 165 2.62 7.67 -4.82
N ALA A 166 3.61 7.47 -3.96
CA ALA A 166 3.55 7.80 -2.54
C ALA A 166 4.63 8.83 -2.14
N GLU A 167 5.30 9.47 -3.11
CA GLU A 167 6.39 10.43 -2.88
C GLU A 167 5.86 11.84 -2.59
N GLY A 168 5.04 11.96 -1.56
CA GLY A 168 4.46 13.23 -1.13
C GLY A 168 3.21 13.65 -1.91
N ALA A 169 2.75 14.87 -1.67
CA ALA A 169 1.44 15.33 -2.13
C ALA A 169 1.38 15.62 -3.64
N GLU A 170 2.49 16.03 -4.24
CA GLU A 170 2.56 16.37 -5.68
C GLU A 170 2.91 15.18 -6.57
N GLY A 171 3.33 14.06 -5.96
CA GLY A 171 3.71 12.84 -6.66
C GLY A 171 5.20 12.58 -6.63
#